data_AF-A0A7W7ZA46-F1
#
_entry.id   AF-A0A7W7ZA46-F1
#
_cell.length_a   1.000
_cell.length_b   1.000
_cell.length_c   1.000
_cell.angle_alpha   90.00
_cell.angle_beta   90.00
_cell.angle_gamma   90.00
#
_symmetry.space_group_name_H-M   'P 1'
#
loop_
_entity.id
_entity.type
_entity.pdbx_description
1 polymer ?
#
loop_
_entity_poly.entity_id
_entity_poly.type
_entity_poly.pdbx_seq_one_letter_code
_entity_poly.pdbx_strand_id
1 'polypeptide(L)'
;MPFIRPAILCLALTALAGCNRSAVVPDSDARVNASEKLAQAELIRQQLDLIPPPSKSRYMAVHALTSWENPYLTVQANMLTLHVTVADANTSDLGVGGILRPVGARRQDLNIRTSDLPGALNAVPRTAWPYGRVVALEEAHDTPAKARPEVRRNMETAMQLLNDLGIVVYEWNESGNPVK
;
A
#
# COMPACT_ATOMS: atom_id res chain seq x y z
N MET A 1 -76.16 10.94 -61.10
CA MET A 1 -76.20 12.19 -60.33
C MET A 1 -75.92 11.85 -58.87
N PRO A 2 -75.20 12.65 -58.05
CA PRO A 2 -74.06 13.56 -58.24
C PRO A 2 -72.80 13.09 -57.42
N PHE A 3 -71.57 13.31 -57.89
CA PHE A 3 -70.58 14.34 -57.47
C PHE A 3 -70.34 14.52 -55.95
N ILE A 4 -69.07 14.38 -55.52
CA ILE A 4 -68.24 15.37 -54.78
C ILE A 4 -66.84 14.76 -54.46
N ARG A 5 -65.76 15.45 -54.86
CA ARG A 5 -64.35 15.23 -54.44
C ARG A 5 -64.05 15.96 -53.12
N PRO A 6 -63.01 15.58 -52.36
CA PRO A 6 -61.84 16.48 -52.33
C PRO A 6 -60.47 15.77 -52.25
N ALA A 7 -59.46 16.48 -52.74
CA ALA A 7 -58.04 16.19 -52.60
C ALA A 7 -57.54 16.53 -51.19
N ILE A 8 -56.68 15.70 -50.59
CA ILE A 8 -55.78 16.12 -49.50
C ILE A 8 -54.40 15.47 -49.66
N LEU A 9 -53.44 16.38 -49.82
CA LEU A 9 -52.00 16.29 -49.70
C LEU A 9 -51.58 15.95 -48.26
N CYS A 10 -50.74 14.95 -48.03
CA CYS A 10 -49.93 14.82 -46.81
C CYS A 10 -48.68 13.99 -47.14
N LEU A 11 -47.57 14.65 -47.46
CA LEU A 11 -46.48 15.01 -46.54
C LEU A 11 -45.57 13.81 -46.25
N ALA A 12 -44.43 13.79 -46.94
CA ALA A 12 -43.31 12.90 -46.68
C ALA A 12 -42.77 13.12 -45.26
N LEU A 13 -42.79 12.07 -44.43
CA LEU A 13 -42.12 12.05 -43.14
C LEU A 13 -40.74 11.41 -43.30
N THR A 14 -39.78 12.32 -43.21
CA THR A 14 -38.35 12.21 -42.94
C THR A 14 -37.89 10.96 -42.18
N ALA A 15 -36.80 10.38 -42.69
CA ALA A 15 -36.03 9.30 -42.11
C ALA A 15 -35.57 9.62 -40.67
N LEU A 16 -35.83 8.69 -39.76
CA LEU A 16 -35.16 8.61 -38.47
C LEU A 16 -33.70 8.19 -38.69
N ALA A 17 -32.79 9.16 -38.66
CA ALA A 17 -31.37 8.91 -38.48
C ALA A 17 -31.14 8.45 -37.03
N GLY A 18 -31.04 7.13 -36.83
CA GLY A 18 -30.63 6.54 -35.56
C GLY A 18 -29.16 6.87 -35.29
N CYS A 19 -28.89 7.75 -34.34
CA CYS A 19 -27.57 7.92 -33.75
C CYS A 19 -27.24 6.69 -32.90
N ASN A 20 -26.58 5.68 -33.49
CA ASN A 20 -25.92 4.63 -32.72
C ASN A 20 -24.68 5.22 -32.02
N ARG A 21 -24.90 5.95 -30.93
CA ARG A 21 -23.86 6.26 -29.95
C ARG A 21 -23.68 4.98 -29.13
N SER A 22 -22.77 4.11 -29.55
CA SER A 22 -22.35 2.97 -28.73
C SER A 22 -21.81 3.51 -27.42
N ALA A 23 -22.65 3.46 -26.38
CA ALA A 23 -22.21 3.65 -25.02
C ALA A 23 -21.23 2.51 -24.74
N VAL A 24 -19.94 2.81 -24.67
CA VAL A 24 -18.95 1.92 -24.11
C VAL A 24 -19.34 1.74 -22.64
N VAL A 25 -20.12 0.69 -22.35
CA VAL A 25 -20.40 0.26 -21.00
C VAL A 25 -19.05 -0.23 -20.45
N PRO A 26 -18.49 0.41 -19.40
CA PRO A 26 -17.29 -0.10 -18.78
C PRO A 26 -17.60 -1.50 -18.25
N ASP A 27 -16.70 -2.42 -18.56
CA ASP A 27 -16.75 -3.83 -18.23
C ASP A 27 -17.20 -4.04 -16.77
N SER A 28 -18.30 -4.76 -16.57
CA SER A 28 -18.87 -5.02 -15.25
C SER A 28 -17.85 -5.68 -14.33
N ASP A 29 -17.00 -6.51 -14.89
CA ASP A 29 -16.00 -7.29 -14.16
C ASP A 29 -14.90 -6.38 -13.60
N ALA A 30 -14.48 -5.36 -14.36
CA ALA A 30 -13.50 -4.38 -13.88
C ALA A 30 -14.02 -3.56 -12.68
N ARG A 31 -15.32 -3.23 -12.67
CA ARG A 31 -15.96 -2.51 -11.56
C ARG A 31 -16.09 -3.38 -10.32
N VAL A 32 -16.48 -4.64 -10.48
CA VAL A 32 -16.56 -5.61 -9.38
C VAL A 32 -15.19 -5.82 -8.75
N ASN A 33 -14.16 -6.10 -9.55
CA ASN A 33 -12.78 -6.28 -9.06
C ASN A 33 -12.25 -5.04 -8.30
N ALA A 34 -12.55 -3.83 -8.80
CA ALA A 34 -12.16 -2.60 -8.12
C ALA A 34 -12.87 -2.46 -6.77
N SER A 35 -14.17 -2.75 -6.71
CA SER A 35 -14.94 -2.69 -5.46
C SER A 35 -14.47 -3.71 -4.41
N GLU A 36 -14.14 -4.92 -4.83
CA GLU A 36 -13.60 -5.97 -3.96
C GLU A 36 -12.24 -5.56 -3.40
N LYS A 37 -11.37 -4.98 -4.23
CA LYS A 37 -10.05 -4.51 -3.80
C LYS A 37 -10.16 -3.40 -2.75
N LEU A 38 -11.13 -2.49 -2.90
CA LEU A 38 -11.39 -1.43 -1.92
C LEU A 38 -11.91 -2.01 -0.60
N ALA A 39 -12.86 -2.96 -0.66
CA ALA A 39 -13.37 -3.64 0.52
C ALA A 39 -12.26 -4.41 1.27
N GLN A 40 -11.37 -5.07 0.53
CA GLN A 40 -10.22 -5.77 1.11
C GLN A 40 -9.24 -4.81 1.78
N ALA A 41 -8.96 -3.66 1.16
CA ALA A 41 -8.08 -2.65 1.73
C ALA A 41 -8.63 -2.08 3.05
N GLU A 42 -9.94 -1.82 3.11
CA GLU A 42 -10.60 -1.35 4.33
C GLU A 42 -10.56 -2.40 5.45
N LEU A 43 -10.77 -3.68 5.12
CA LEU A 43 -10.64 -4.77 6.09
C LEU A 43 -9.22 -4.88 6.64
N ILE A 44 -8.21 -4.77 5.77
CA ILE A 44 -6.80 -4.76 6.20
C ILE A 44 -6.53 -3.57 7.13
N ARG A 45 -7.01 -2.38 6.78
CA ARG A 45 -6.87 -1.19 7.63
C ARG A 45 -7.48 -1.42 9.01
N GLN A 46 -8.68 -1.98 9.09
CA GLN A 46 -9.33 -2.32 10.37
C GLN A 46 -8.54 -3.36 11.18
N GLN A 47 -7.93 -4.34 10.52
CA GLN A 47 -7.08 -5.34 11.20
C GLN A 47 -5.78 -4.73 11.74
N LEU A 48 -5.20 -3.79 10.99
CA LEU A 48 -4.03 -3.02 11.43
C LEU A 48 -4.39 -2.07 12.57
N ASP A 49 -5.60 -1.50 12.60
CA ASP A 49 -6.04 -0.60 13.67
C ASP A 49 -6.05 -1.23 15.07
N LEU A 50 -6.02 -2.55 15.16
CA LEU A 50 -5.86 -3.30 16.41
C LEU A 50 -4.43 -3.22 16.99
N ILE A 51 -3.43 -2.82 16.19
CA ILE A 51 -2.09 -2.51 16.69
C ILE A 51 -2.15 -1.14 17.38
N PRO A 52 -1.52 -0.92 18.54
CA PRO A 52 -1.56 0.36 19.24
C PRO A 52 -1.07 1.54 18.37
N PRO A 53 -1.58 2.77 18.61
CA PRO A 53 -1.07 3.94 17.92
C PRO A 53 0.43 4.12 18.18
N PRO A 54 1.17 4.71 17.23
CA PRO A 54 2.62 4.82 17.32
C PRO A 54 3.06 5.72 18.46
N SER A 55 4.09 5.27 19.18
CA SER A 55 4.65 5.99 20.33
C SER A 55 5.91 6.75 19.90
N LYS A 56 5.77 8.07 19.71
CA LYS A 56 6.87 8.94 19.23
C LYS A 56 8.14 8.84 20.08
N SER A 57 8.01 8.81 21.41
CA SER A 57 9.16 8.66 22.31
C SER A 57 9.92 7.35 22.12
N ARG A 58 9.26 6.26 21.70
CA ARG A 58 9.91 4.97 21.48
C ARG A 58 10.67 4.93 20.18
N TYR A 59 10.01 5.20 19.05
CA TYR A 59 10.66 5.03 17.75
C TYR A 59 11.69 6.13 17.45
N MET A 60 11.54 7.34 17.99
CA MET A 60 12.54 8.41 17.83
C MET A 60 13.80 8.22 18.68
N ALA A 61 13.76 7.33 19.69
CA ALA A 61 14.93 7.00 20.50
C ALA A 61 15.88 6.00 19.80
N VAL A 62 15.45 5.44 18.67
CA VAL A 62 16.25 4.48 17.89
C VAL A 62 17.02 5.24 16.82
N HIS A 63 18.35 5.25 16.94
CA HIS A 63 19.24 6.00 16.05
C HIS A 63 19.97 5.13 15.01
N ALA A 64 19.77 3.81 15.05
CA ALA A 64 20.35 2.87 14.11
C ALA A 64 19.32 1.83 13.63
N LEU A 65 19.25 1.59 12.32
CA LEU A 65 18.33 0.62 11.71
C LEU A 65 18.62 -0.83 12.16
N THR A 66 19.85 -1.10 12.59
CA THR A 66 20.25 -2.38 13.22
C THR A 66 19.54 -2.62 14.56
N SER A 67 19.14 -1.56 15.25
CA SER A 67 18.41 -1.60 16.52
C SER A 67 16.91 -1.37 16.35
N TRP A 68 16.45 -1.17 15.11
CA TRP A 68 15.03 -1.02 14.79
C TRP A 68 14.32 -2.37 14.84
N GLU A 69 13.30 -2.48 15.68
CA GLU A 69 12.56 -3.74 15.90
C GLU A 69 11.22 -3.80 15.17
N ASN A 70 10.56 -2.66 14.94
CA ASN A 70 9.34 -2.62 14.13
C ASN A 70 9.60 -3.10 12.69
N PRO A 71 8.56 -3.41 11.90
CA PRO A 71 8.76 -3.69 10.50
C PRO A 71 9.31 -2.44 9.79
N TYR A 72 10.20 -2.64 8.83
CA TYR A 72 10.70 -1.55 7.99
C TYR A 72 10.83 -2.01 6.54
N LEU A 73 10.82 -1.05 5.63
CA LEU A 73 10.84 -1.27 4.20
C LEU A 73 12.10 -0.69 3.59
N THR A 74 12.76 -1.47 2.74
CA THR A 74 13.77 -0.96 1.81
C THR A 74 13.18 -0.96 0.40
N VAL A 75 13.15 0.21 -0.22
CA VAL A 75 12.53 0.43 -1.54
C VAL A 75 13.56 0.26 -2.64
N GLN A 76 13.27 -0.62 -3.58
CA GLN A 76 14.07 -0.85 -4.78
C GLN A 76 13.28 -0.47 -6.04
N ALA A 77 13.90 -0.58 -7.22
CA ALA A 77 13.30 -0.15 -8.48
C ALA A 77 12.09 -1.00 -8.88
N ASN A 78 12.10 -2.29 -8.63
CA ASN A 78 11.07 -3.23 -9.06
C ASN A 78 10.30 -3.90 -7.90
N MET A 79 10.73 -3.69 -6.66
CA MET A 79 10.23 -4.41 -5.50
C MET A 79 10.47 -3.65 -4.20
N LEU A 80 9.81 -4.12 -3.14
CA LEU A 80 10.05 -3.71 -1.77
C LEU A 80 10.65 -4.89 -1.02
N THR A 81 11.60 -4.62 -0.12
CA THR A 81 12.03 -5.59 0.88
C THR A 81 11.37 -5.23 2.21
N LEU A 82 10.49 -6.09 2.71
CA LEU A 82 9.90 -5.97 4.03
C LEU A 82 10.73 -6.75 5.03
N HIS A 83 11.31 -6.03 5.98
CA HIS A 83 12.09 -6.58 7.07
C HIS A 83 11.22 -6.70 8.31
N VAL A 84 11.08 -7.91 8.84
CA VAL A 84 10.27 -8.19 10.04
C VAL A 84 11.16 -8.79 11.11
N THR A 85 11.20 -8.18 12.29
CA THR A 85 11.88 -8.75 13.45
C THR A 85 10.86 -9.49 14.31
N VAL A 86 10.98 -10.81 14.41
CA VAL A 86 10.08 -11.61 15.25
C VAL A 86 10.52 -11.48 16.71
N ALA A 87 9.59 -11.24 17.63
CA ALA A 87 9.86 -11.20 19.07
C ALA A 87 10.58 -12.47 19.56
N ASP A 88 11.47 -12.35 20.54
CA ASP A 88 12.14 -13.52 21.11
C ASP A 88 11.09 -14.35 21.85
N ALA A 89 10.99 -15.63 21.49
CA ALA A 89 10.07 -16.57 22.14
C ALA A 89 10.51 -16.92 23.57
N ASN A 90 11.71 -16.51 24.00
CA ASN A 90 12.22 -16.79 25.34
C ASN A 90 11.89 -15.65 26.32
N THR A 91 11.16 -15.99 27.39
CA THR A 91 10.74 -15.07 28.47
C THR A 91 11.73 -15.01 29.63
N SER A 92 12.82 -15.78 29.60
CA SER A 92 13.79 -15.81 30.70
C SER A 92 14.69 -14.56 30.69
N ASP A 93 14.75 -13.85 31.82
CA ASP A 93 15.60 -12.67 32.04
C ASP A 93 17.10 -12.90 31.77
N LEU A 94 17.56 -14.16 31.84
CA LEU A 94 18.96 -14.55 31.64
C LEU A 94 19.38 -14.66 30.17
N GLY A 95 18.47 -14.43 29.21
CA GLY A 95 18.74 -14.66 27.78
C GLY A 95 18.20 -13.59 26.82
N VAL A 96 17.48 -12.58 27.30
CA VAL A 96 16.94 -11.51 26.45
C VAL A 96 18.08 -10.66 25.92
N GLY A 97 18.28 -10.66 24.60
CA GLY A 97 19.27 -9.79 23.93
C GLY A 97 20.75 -10.12 24.20
N GLY A 98 21.06 -11.32 24.72
CA GLY A 98 22.44 -11.74 24.98
C GLY A 98 23.29 -11.94 23.71
N ILE A 99 24.61 -11.99 23.88
CA ILE A 99 25.63 -12.16 22.81
C ILE A 99 25.29 -13.31 21.84
N LEU A 100 24.62 -14.36 22.33
CA LEU A 100 24.30 -15.55 21.54
C LEU A 100 23.08 -15.36 20.60
N ARG A 101 22.25 -14.33 20.78
CA ARG A 101 20.97 -14.18 20.06
C ARG A 101 20.64 -12.69 19.76
N PRO A 102 21.44 -12.01 18.93
CA PRO A 102 21.21 -10.60 18.60
C PRO A 102 19.86 -10.41 17.89
N VAL A 103 19.26 -9.23 18.05
CA VAL A 103 17.99 -8.83 17.41
C VAL A 103 18.01 -9.06 15.89
N GLY A 104 19.13 -8.77 15.23
CA GLY A 104 19.29 -8.97 13.78
C GLY A 104 19.19 -10.42 13.32
N ALA A 105 19.52 -11.41 14.17
CA ALA A 105 19.41 -12.82 13.81
C ALA A 105 17.96 -13.32 13.73
N ARG A 106 17.00 -12.54 14.26
CA ARG A 106 15.56 -12.81 14.20
C ARG A 106 14.86 -12.06 13.06
N ARG A 107 15.62 -11.33 12.24
CA ARG A 107 15.09 -10.57 11.12
C ARG A 107 14.81 -11.51 9.95
N GLN A 108 13.63 -11.34 9.36
CA GLN A 108 13.20 -12.04 8.15
C GLN A 108 12.94 -11.02 7.06
N ASP A 109 13.48 -11.27 5.87
CA ASP A 109 13.40 -10.38 4.74
C ASP A 109 12.45 -10.97 3.69
N LEU A 110 11.42 -10.19 3.35
CA LEU A 110 10.38 -10.59 2.41
C LEU A 110 10.41 -9.67 1.20
N ASN A 111 10.71 -10.25 0.05
CA ASN A 111 10.72 -9.57 -1.23
C ASN A 111 9.30 -9.56 -1.82
N ILE A 112 8.68 -8.38 -1.87
CA ILE A 112 7.27 -8.21 -2.27
C ILE A 112 7.11 -7.15 -3.35
N ARG A 113 6.02 -7.25 -4.11
CA ARG A 113 5.61 -6.17 -5.01
C ARG A 113 4.95 -5.06 -4.20
N THR A 114 5.03 -3.83 -4.71
CA THR A 114 4.38 -2.67 -4.09
C THR A 114 2.86 -2.85 -3.91
N SER A 115 2.22 -3.58 -4.84
CA SER A 115 0.79 -3.91 -4.74
C SER A 115 0.44 -4.85 -3.59
N ASP A 116 1.38 -5.68 -3.16
CA ASP A 116 1.16 -6.79 -2.23
C ASP A 116 1.52 -6.38 -0.79
N LEU A 117 2.37 -5.36 -0.64
CA LEU A 117 2.08 -4.17 0.18
C LEU A 117 1.20 -4.42 1.42
N PRO A 118 -0.09 -4.03 1.34
CA PRO A 118 -1.07 -4.18 2.41
C PRO A 118 -1.22 -5.60 2.96
N GLY A 119 -1.26 -6.59 2.09
CA GLY A 119 -1.44 -7.99 2.48
C GLY A 119 -0.26 -8.52 3.27
N ALA A 120 0.96 -8.15 2.86
CA ALA A 120 2.18 -8.52 3.56
C ALA A 120 2.22 -7.91 4.97
N LEU A 121 1.88 -6.62 5.13
CA LEU A 121 1.84 -5.96 6.44
C LEU A 121 0.77 -6.55 7.36
N ASN A 122 -0.38 -6.92 6.81
CA ASN A 122 -1.45 -7.55 7.57
C ASN A 122 -1.08 -8.94 8.12
N ALA A 123 -0.20 -9.66 7.41
CA ALA A 123 0.31 -10.94 7.84
C ALA A 123 1.40 -10.82 8.94
N VAL A 124 1.91 -9.61 9.19
CA VAL A 124 2.91 -9.38 10.24
C VAL A 124 2.26 -9.58 11.62
N PRO A 125 2.83 -10.44 12.48
CA PRO A 125 2.28 -10.67 13.81
C PRO A 125 2.35 -9.39 14.66
N ARG A 126 1.33 -9.17 15.51
CA ARG A 126 1.26 -7.98 16.38
C ARG A 126 2.47 -7.82 17.31
N THR A 127 3.13 -8.92 17.66
CA THR A 127 4.35 -8.93 18.49
C THR A 127 5.55 -8.27 17.83
N ALA A 128 5.52 -8.09 16.50
CA ALA A 128 6.57 -7.38 15.77
C ALA A 128 6.37 -5.86 15.74
N TRP A 129 5.42 -5.30 16.51
CA TRP A 129 5.11 -3.86 16.56
C TRP A 129 5.37 -3.21 17.92
N PRO A 130 6.57 -3.35 18.52
CA PRO A 130 6.87 -2.77 19.84
C PRO A 130 6.72 -1.25 19.94
N TYR A 131 6.81 -0.53 18.82
CA TYR A 131 6.67 0.94 18.78
C TYR A 131 5.26 1.42 18.38
N GLY A 132 4.30 0.50 18.21
CA GLY A 132 2.98 0.77 17.65
C GLY A 132 3.01 0.83 16.11
N ARG A 133 1.94 1.33 15.49
CA ARG A 133 1.77 1.41 14.02
C ARG A 133 2.68 2.43 13.34
N VAL A 134 3.97 2.14 13.32
CA VAL A 134 4.99 2.91 12.60
C VAL A 134 5.88 1.97 11.80
N VAL A 135 6.17 2.32 10.56
CA VAL A 135 7.08 1.57 9.68
C VAL A 135 8.18 2.52 9.26
N ALA A 136 9.44 2.10 9.45
CA ALA A 136 10.56 2.83 8.90
C ALA A 136 10.68 2.55 7.40
N LEU A 137 11.09 3.55 6.63
CA LEU A 137 11.17 3.49 5.18
C LEU A 137 12.51 3.99 4.71
N GLU A 138 13.23 3.18 3.94
CA GLU A 138 14.58 3.44 3.48
C GLU A 138 14.70 3.25 1.97
N GLU A 139 15.47 4.10 1.30
CA GLU A 139 15.86 3.92 -0.10
C GLU A 139 16.98 2.88 -0.19
N ALA A 140 16.91 1.96 -1.16
CA ALA A 140 18.01 1.03 -1.39
C ALA A 140 19.33 1.77 -1.68
N HIS A 141 20.35 1.42 -0.89
CA HIS A 141 21.71 1.90 -1.07
C HIS A 141 22.25 1.53 -2.46
N ASP A 142 23.16 2.35 -2.98
CA ASP A 142 23.83 2.15 -4.26
C ASP A 142 22.90 2.03 -5.49
N THR A 143 21.71 2.64 -5.42
CA THR A 143 20.79 2.67 -6.57
C THR A 143 21.46 3.33 -7.80
N PRO A 144 21.55 2.63 -8.94
CA PRO A 144 22.19 3.15 -10.14
C PRO A 144 21.42 4.36 -10.66
N ALA A 145 22.12 5.37 -11.19
CA ALA A 145 21.52 6.65 -11.59
C ALA A 145 20.28 6.51 -12.50
N LYS A 146 20.28 5.50 -13.40
CA LYS A 146 19.16 5.18 -14.29
C LYS A 146 17.88 4.72 -13.57
N ALA A 147 17.99 4.12 -12.39
CA ALA A 147 16.88 3.54 -11.64
C ALA A 147 16.34 4.48 -10.54
N ARG A 148 17.08 5.53 -10.17
CA ARG A 148 16.68 6.50 -9.13
C ARG A 148 15.29 7.12 -9.35
N PRO A 149 14.87 7.50 -10.58
CA PRO A 149 13.53 8.03 -10.80
C PRO A 149 12.43 7.02 -10.49
N GLU A 150 12.68 5.74 -10.78
CA GLU A 150 11.74 4.65 -10.51
C GLU A 150 11.65 4.37 -9.01
N VAL A 151 12.81 4.30 -8.32
CA VAL A 151 12.86 4.13 -6.87
C VAL A 151 12.12 5.24 -6.14
N ARG A 152 12.27 6.50 -6.57
CA ARG A 152 11.53 7.64 -5.99
C ARG A 152 10.01 7.50 -6.14
N ARG A 153 9.54 7.08 -7.32
CA ARG A 153 8.10 6.83 -7.54
C ARG A 153 7.58 5.69 -6.66
N ASN A 154 8.37 4.64 -6.50
CA ASN A 154 8.03 3.54 -5.60
C ASN A 154 8.03 3.98 -4.14
N MET A 155 8.94 4.88 -3.75
CA MET A 155 8.98 5.48 -2.42
C MET A 155 7.68 6.24 -2.14
N GLU A 156 7.28 7.14 -3.04
CA GLU A 156 6.03 7.89 -2.95
C GLU A 156 4.80 6.96 -2.90
N THR A 157 4.80 5.92 -3.73
CA THR A 157 3.71 4.93 -3.76
C THR A 157 3.64 4.14 -2.45
N ALA A 158 4.79 3.71 -1.91
CA ALA A 158 4.85 2.99 -0.64
C ALA A 158 4.39 3.89 0.52
N MET A 159 4.82 5.15 0.57
CA MET A 159 4.37 6.12 1.56
C MET A 159 2.86 6.34 1.50
N GLN A 160 2.30 6.51 0.30
CA GLN A 160 0.86 6.68 0.13
C GLN A 160 0.09 5.44 0.63
N LEU A 161 0.53 4.24 0.26
CA LEU A 161 -0.11 2.99 0.71
C LEU A 161 -0.04 2.85 2.24
N LEU A 162 1.09 3.15 2.87
CA LEU A 162 1.21 3.11 4.33
C LEU A 162 0.27 4.11 5.00
N ASN A 163 0.17 5.33 4.47
CA ASN A 163 -0.73 6.36 4.98
C ASN A 163 -2.21 5.95 4.83
N ASP A 164 -2.60 5.37 3.70
CA ASP A 164 -3.96 4.88 3.44
C ASP A 164 -4.36 3.77 4.43
N LEU A 165 -3.37 2.97 4.88
CA LEU A 165 -3.53 1.93 5.91
C LEU A 165 -3.52 2.48 7.34
N GLY A 166 -3.33 3.79 7.54
CA GLY A 166 -3.25 4.40 8.88
C GLY A 166 -1.95 4.08 9.62
N ILE A 167 -0.89 3.74 8.90
CA ILE A 167 0.45 3.49 9.43
C ILE A 167 1.27 4.78 9.31
N VAL A 168 1.94 5.16 10.40
CA VAL A 168 2.88 6.29 10.36
C VAL A 168 4.17 5.87 9.66
N VAL A 169 4.59 6.66 8.68
CA VAL A 169 5.87 6.48 8.01
C VAL A 169 6.96 7.21 8.79
N TYR A 170 8.06 6.50 9.04
CA TYR A 170 9.30 7.10 9.51
C TYR A 170 10.38 6.99 8.43
N GLU A 171 10.65 8.09 7.73
CA GLU A 171 11.69 8.11 6.71
C GLU A 171 13.07 8.00 7.36
N TRP A 172 13.80 6.95 6.97
CA TRP A 172 15.16 6.70 7.40
C TRP A 172 16.12 7.21 6.32
N ASN A 173 17.07 8.05 6.72
CA ASN A 173 18.21 8.44 5.90
C ASN A 173 19.51 7.95 6.59
N GLU A 174 20.59 7.72 5.84
CA GLU A 174 21.89 7.29 6.38
C GLU A 174 22.43 8.18 7.51
N SER A 175 21.93 9.42 7.65
CA SER A 175 22.33 10.32 8.74
C SER A 175 21.66 10.03 10.08
N GLY A 176 20.73 9.07 10.15
CA GLY A 176 19.98 8.74 11.37
C GLY A 176 19.12 9.88 11.91
N ASN A 177 18.91 10.93 11.11
CA ASN A 177 18.11 12.08 11.47
C ASN A 177 16.79 12.04 10.71
N PRO A 178 15.63 12.25 11.37
CA PRO A 178 14.38 12.46 10.66
C PRO A 178 14.58 13.53 9.57
N VAL A 179 14.16 13.25 8.33
CA VAL A 179 13.99 14.31 7.33
C VAL A 179 12.99 15.30 7.91
N LYS A 180 13.39 16.57 7.97
CA LYS A 180 12.69 17.63 8.71
C LYS A 180 11.47 18.13 7.95
#